data_AF-A0A2T0V700-F1
#
_entry.id   AF-A0A2T0V700-F1
#
_cell.length_a   1.000
_cell.length_b   1.000
_cell.length_c   1.000
_cell.angle_alpha   90.00
_cell.angle_beta   90.00
_cell.angle_gamma   90.00
#
_symmetry.space_group_name_H-M   'P 1'
#
loop_
_entity.id
_entity.type
_entity.pdbx_description
1 polymer ?
#
loop_
_entity_poly.entity_id
_entity_poly.type
_entity_poly.pdbx_seq_one_letter_code
_entity_poly.pdbx_strand_id
1 'polypeptide(L)'
;MDTTSDSQRGDDPHEPESEREGPTSEQAEGAESGGLSDRNQRILDDAERRDEQATDRDTVSDERERVADRAAFTSEDGTYSGHGERRAAAMDRASSKSDRELSAADRARLTDHSAD
;
A
#
# COMPACT_ATOMS: atom_id res chain seq x y z
N MET A 1 -17.13 -62.71 53.05
CA MET A 1 -16.04 -63.20 53.91
C MET A 1 -15.14 -63.99 52.97
N ASP A 2 -13.91 -63.61 52.66
CA ASP A 2 -12.84 -63.02 53.48
C ASP A 2 -11.98 -62.02 52.68
N THR A 3 -11.41 -61.07 53.41
CA THR A 3 -10.32 -60.16 53.03
C THR A 3 -8.98 -60.95 53.03
N THR A 4 -7.90 -60.59 52.33
CA THR A 4 -7.00 -59.45 52.61
C THR A 4 -5.77 -59.53 51.68
N SER A 5 -5.25 -58.37 51.25
CA SER A 5 -3.86 -57.98 50.86
C SER A 5 -2.94 -58.94 50.10
N ASP A 6 -2.25 -58.45 49.06
CA ASP A 6 -0.96 -57.75 49.26
C ASP A 6 -0.46 -57.09 47.96
N SER A 7 0.46 -56.16 48.18
CA SER A 7 0.89 -54.96 47.48
C SER A 7 1.74 -55.11 46.22
N GLN A 8 1.87 -53.96 45.54
CA GLN A 8 3.01 -53.40 44.79
C GLN A 8 2.72 -53.21 43.29
N ARG A 9 3.10 -52.15 42.58
CA ARG A 9 3.80 -50.87 42.80
C ARG A 9 3.91 -50.27 41.38
N GLY A 10 3.81 -48.96 41.21
CA GLY A 10 4.03 -48.29 39.92
C GLY A 10 3.09 -47.10 39.80
N ASP A 11 3.48 -45.96 40.35
CA ASP A 11 4.18 -44.88 39.63
C ASP A 11 3.17 -43.99 38.91
N ASP A 12 2.87 -42.85 39.57
CA ASP A 12 2.36 -41.66 38.91
C ASP A 12 3.29 -41.31 37.73
N PRO A 13 2.69 -40.81 36.64
CA PRO A 13 3.15 -39.51 36.20
C PRO A 13 1.96 -38.58 36.03
N HIS A 14 2.00 -37.51 36.81
CA HIS A 14 1.44 -36.22 36.45
C HIS A 14 1.52 -36.01 34.93
N GLU A 15 0.37 -35.93 34.27
CA GLU A 15 0.34 -35.34 32.93
C GLU A 15 0.80 -33.89 33.08
N PRO A 16 1.87 -33.47 32.37
CA PRO A 16 2.18 -32.06 32.32
C PRO A 16 1.01 -31.41 31.59
N GLU A 17 0.31 -30.52 32.30
CA GLU A 17 -0.51 -29.49 31.68
C GLU A 17 0.37 -28.89 30.58
N SER A 18 0.02 -29.19 29.33
CA SER A 18 0.64 -28.55 28.19
C SER A 18 0.22 -27.10 28.29
N GLU A 19 1.03 -26.32 29.02
CA GLU A 19 1.11 -24.89 28.91
C GLU A 19 1.22 -24.63 27.41
N ARG A 20 0.09 -24.30 26.79
CA ARG A 20 0.11 -23.52 25.57
C ARG A 20 0.78 -22.23 25.98
N GLU A 21 2.11 -22.22 25.94
CA GLU A 21 2.89 -21.01 25.86
C GLU A 21 2.34 -20.28 24.64
N GLY A 22 1.39 -19.39 24.89
CA GLY A 22 1.02 -18.37 23.93
C GLY A 22 2.30 -17.66 23.51
N PRO A 23 2.35 -17.11 22.29
CA PRO A 23 3.54 -16.44 21.80
C PRO A 23 4.05 -15.50 22.89
N THR A 24 5.31 -15.69 23.27
CA THR A 24 5.97 -14.80 24.23
C THR A 24 5.85 -13.38 23.71
N SER A 25 5.79 -12.40 24.60
CA SER A 25 5.61 -10.98 24.25
C SER A 25 6.55 -10.55 23.12
N GLU A 26 7.80 -11.02 23.14
CA GLU A 26 8.80 -10.80 22.07
C GLU A 26 8.42 -11.39 20.69
N GLN A 27 7.76 -12.55 20.65
CA GLN A 27 7.29 -13.16 19.40
C GLN A 27 6.06 -12.43 18.83
N ALA A 28 5.19 -11.92 19.71
CA ALA A 28 4.07 -11.09 19.31
C ALA A 28 4.56 -9.74 18.76
N GLU A 29 5.48 -9.07 19.46
CA GLU A 29 6.08 -7.81 19.03
C GLU A 29 6.89 -7.95 17.73
N GLY A 30 7.61 -9.06 17.54
CA GLY A 30 8.32 -9.35 16.30
C GLY A 30 7.38 -9.57 15.10
N ALA A 31 6.24 -10.23 15.33
CA ALA A 31 5.23 -10.43 14.28
C ALA A 31 4.49 -9.12 13.93
N GLU A 32 4.20 -8.28 14.93
CA GLU A 32 3.61 -6.95 14.74
C GLU A 32 4.57 -6.00 14.01
N SER A 33 5.85 -6.00 14.37
CA SER A 33 6.90 -5.22 13.71
C SER A 33 7.11 -5.64 12.25
N GLY A 34 7.14 -6.96 11.98
CA GLY A 34 7.20 -7.48 10.61
C GLY A 34 5.99 -7.10 9.76
N GLY A 35 4.78 -7.19 10.34
CA GLY A 35 3.54 -6.79 9.66
C GLY A 35 3.45 -5.28 9.37
N LEU A 36 4.00 -4.44 10.25
CA LEU A 36 4.10 -3.00 10.05
C LEU A 36 5.11 -2.65 8.94
N SER A 37 6.27 -3.32 8.92
CA SER A 37 7.28 -3.13 7.87
C SER A 37 6.73 -3.48 6.48
N ASP A 38 6.06 -4.63 6.34
CA ASP A 38 5.42 -5.04 5.09
C ASP A 38 4.35 -4.05 4.63
N ARG A 39 3.55 -3.53 5.58
CA ARG A 39 2.51 -2.54 5.28
C ARG A 39 3.12 -1.23 4.79
N ASN A 40 4.16 -0.75 5.46
CA ASN A 40 4.85 0.49 5.10
C ASN A 40 5.50 0.38 3.72
N GLN A 41 6.12 -0.77 3.41
CA GLN A 41 6.70 -1.01 2.09
C GLN A 41 5.63 -0.97 0.99
N ARG A 42 4.47 -1.61 1.20
CA ARG A 42 3.36 -1.55 0.24
C ARG A 42 2.88 -0.11 -0.02
N ILE A 43 2.82 0.72 1.02
CA ILE A 43 2.42 2.13 0.88
C ILE A 43 3.44 2.89 0.01
N LEU A 44 4.74 2.63 0.20
CA LEU A 44 5.79 3.24 -0.62
C LEU A 44 5.72 2.78 -2.08
N ASP A 45 5.56 1.48 -2.32
CA ASP A 45 5.42 0.91 -3.66
C ASP A 45 4.18 1.47 -4.38
N ASP A 46 3.07 1.65 -3.66
CA ASP A 46 1.85 2.25 -4.18
C ASP A 46 2.04 3.74 -4.53
N ALA A 47 2.75 4.48 -3.69
CA ALA A 47 3.08 5.89 -3.93
C ALA A 47 4.00 6.07 -5.15
N GLU A 48 5.03 5.22 -5.29
CA GLU A 48 5.94 5.25 -6.44
C GLU A 48 5.19 4.93 -7.74
N ARG A 49 4.42 3.85 -7.77
CA ARG A 49 3.61 3.48 -8.92
C ARG A 49 2.58 4.55 -9.31
N ARG A 50 2.07 5.32 -8.35
CA ARG A 50 1.17 6.45 -8.61
C ARG A 50 1.92 7.63 -9.23
N ASP A 51 3.15 7.90 -8.79
CA ASP A 51 4.01 8.93 -9.37
C ASP A 51 4.44 8.59 -10.81
N GLU A 52 4.69 7.31 -11.10
CA GLU A 52 4.94 6.81 -12.46
C GLU A 52 3.73 7.02 -13.37
N GLN A 53 2.53 6.59 -12.93
CA GLN A 53 1.30 6.79 -13.70
C GLN A 53 0.99 8.26 -13.95
N ALA A 54 1.25 9.14 -12.99
CA ALA A 54 1.11 10.58 -13.16
C ALA A 54 2.08 11.12 -14.23
N THR A 55 3.29 10.58 -14.30
CA THR A 55 4.31 10.95 -15.30
C THR A 55 3.93 10.51 -16.70
N ASP A 56 3.43 9.28 -16.85
CA ASP A 56 2.92 8.78 -18.13
C ASP A 56 1.73 9.61 -18.61
N ARG A 57 0.81 9.94 -17.69
CA ARG A 57 -0.38 10.75 -18.00
C ARG A 57 0.00 12.18 -18.43
N ASP A 58 0.99 12.79 -17.78
CA ASP A 58 1.50 14.11 -18.18
C ASP A 58 2.10 14.07 -19.59
N THR A 59 2.87 13.01 -19.90
CA THR A 59 3.46 12.83 -21.24
C THR A 59 2.37 12.75 -22.32
N VAL A 60 1.31 11.98 -22.07
CA VAL A 60 0.16 11.88 -22.98
C VAL A 60 -0.58 13.21 -23.12
N SER A 61 -0.73 13.95 -22.01
CA SER A 61 -1.41 15.25 -21.98
C SER A 61 -0.69 16.28 -22.83
N ASP A 62 0.64 16.35 -22.70
CA ASP A 62 1.47 17.28 -23.46
C ASP A 62 1.40 16.99 -24.96
N GLU A 63 1.40 15.71 -25.35
CA GLU A 63 1.24 15.35 -26.76
C GLU A 63 -0.16 15.71 -27.27
N ARG A 64 -1.20 15.44 -26.49
CA ARG A 64 -2.58 15.78 -26.86
C ARG A 64 -2.75 17.29 -27.05
N GLU A 65 -2.17 18.10 -26.19
CA GLU A 65 -2.18 19.56 -26.35
C GLU A 65 -1.41 19.99 -27.59
N ARG A 66 -0.19 19.48 -27.82
CA ARG A 66 0.57 19.80 -29.04
C ARG A 66 -0.17 19.48 -30.33
N VAL A 67 -0.85 18.32 -30.38
CA VAL A 67 -1.66 17.92 -31.54
C VAL A 67 -2.83 18.87 -31.74
N ALA A 68 -3.54 19.24 -30.66
CA ALA A 68 -4.65 20.19 -30.71
C ALA A 68 -4.20 21.56 -31.21
N ASP A 69 -3.05 22.03 -30.73
CA ASP A 69 -2.45 23.32 -31.09
C ASP A 69 -2.06 23.36 -32.56
N ARG A 70 -1.41 22.28 -33.04
CA ARG A 70 -1.07 22.14 -34.45
C ARG A 70 -2.33 22.12 -35.32
N ALA A 71 -3.34 21.32 -34.96
CA ALA A 71 -4.58 21.20 -35.73
C ALA A 71 -5.30 22.54 -35.84
N ALA A 72 -5.34 23.30 -34.74
CA ALA A 72 -5.88 24.64 -34.71
C ALA A 72 -5.11 25.63 -35.60
N PHE A 73 -3.78 25.56 -35.59
CA PHE A 73 -2.94 26.43 -36.42
C PHE A 73 -3.11 26.15 -37.92
N THR A 74 -3.28 24.89 -38.31
CA THR A 74 -3.42 24.47 -39.72
C THR A 74 -4.86 24.51 -40.24
N SER A 75 -5.83 24.88 -39.40
CA SER A 75 -7.24 24.95 -39.79
C SER A 75 -7.48 26.15 -40.72
N GLU A 76 -7.76 25.88 -41.99
CA GLU A 76 -8.04 26.92 -43.01
C GLU A 76 -9.40 27.61 -42.77
N ASP A 77 -10.33 26.93 -42.10
CA ASP A 77 -11.70 27.38 -41.87
C ASP A 77 -11.80 28.41 -40.73
N GLY A 78 -10.68 28.72 -40.06
CA GLY A 78 -10.61 29.59 -38.89
C GLY A 78 -11.37 29.06 -37.66
N THR A 79 -11.97 27.88 -37.76
CA THR A 79 -12.71 27.25 -36.66
C THR A 79 -11.73 26.47 -35.80
N TYR A 80 -11.57 26.94 -34.56
CA TYR A 80 -10.74 26.30 -33.55
C TYR A 80 -11.44 25.04 -33.02
N SER A 81 -10.99 23.85 -33.45
CA SER A 81 -11.54 22.55 -33.03
C SER A 81 -10.87 21.95 -31.79
N GLY A 82 -9.65 22.38 -31.43
CA GLY A 82 -8.83 21.77 -30.38
C GLY A 82 -9.22 22.09 -28.92
N HIS A 83 -10.44 22.54 -28.64
CA HIS A 83 -10.83 23.01 -27.30
C HIS A 83 -11.11 21.85 -26.34
N GLY A 84 -11.64 20.74 -26.86
CA GLY A 84 -11.89 19.52 -26.09
C GLY A 84 -10.60 18.87 -25.64
N GLU A 85 -9.62 18.80 -26.53
CA GLU A 85 -8.32 18.18 -26.35
C GLU A 85 -7.48 18.93 -25.33
N ARG A 86 -7.44 20.28 -25.39
CA ARG A 86 -6.81 21.10 -24.35
C ARG A 86 -7.48 20.90 -22.99
N ARG A 87 -8.82 20.85 -22.95
CA ARG A 87 -9.56 20.63 -21.71
C ARG A 87 -9.23 19.25 -21.12
N ALA A 88 -9.17 18.21 -21.95
CA ALA A 88 -8.80 16.87 -21.53
C ALA A 88 -7.36 16.83 -20.98
N ALA A 89 -6.39 17.44 -21.69
CA ALA A 89 -5.01 17.56 -21.20
C ALA A 89 -4.92 18.33 -19.86
N ALA A 90 -5.72 19.38 -19.68
CA ALA A 90 -5.78 20.11 -18.42
C ALA A 90 -6.33 19.26 -17.26
N MET A 91 -7.37 18.45 -17.52
CA MET A 91 -7.91 17.51 -16.52
C MET A 91 -6.90 16.43 -16.15
N ASP A 92 -6.22 15.88 -17.15
CA ASP A 92 -5.18 14.86 -16.95
C ASP A 92 -4.05 15.40 -16.06
N ARG A 93 -3.56 16.62 -16.31
CA ARG A 93 -2.58 17.29 -15.43
C ARG A 93 -3.11 17.53 -14.01
N ALA A 94 -4.39 17.86 -13.86
CA ALA A 94 -4.99 18.04 -12.54
C ALA A 94 -5.01 16.71 -11.76
N SER A 95 -5.36 15.60 -12.42
CA SER A 95 -5.28 14.26 -11.85
C SER A 95 -3.84 13.89 -11.48
N SER A 96 -2.86 14.12 -12.36
CA SER A 96 -1.44 13.87 -12.07
C SER A 96 -0.93 14.67 -10.86
N LYS A 97 -1.41 15.90 -10.64
CA LYS A 97 -1.08 16.68 -9.44
C LYS A 97 -1.66 16.05 -8.18
N SER A 98 -2.94 15.68 -8.21
CA SER A 98 -3.59 15.01 -7.07
C SER A 98 -2.90 13.70 -6.74
N ASP A 99 -2.50 12.93 -7.75
CA ASP A 99 -1.78 11.68 -7.60
C ASP A 99 -0.46 11.89 -6.84
N ARG A 100 0.35 12.87 -7.26
CA ARG A 100 1.62 13.19 -6.60
C ARG A 100 1.43 13.76 -5.18
N GLU A 101 0.38 14.53 -4.96
CA GLU A 101 0.04 15.03 -3.62
C GLU A 101 -0.31 13.88 -2.66
N LEU A 102 -1.11 12.91 -3.13
CA LEU A 102 -1.43 11.72 -2.36
C LEU A 102 -0.18 10.86 -2.08
N SER A 103 0.67 10.65 -3.07
CA SER A 103 1.96 9.94 -2.88
C SER A 103 2.87 10.65 -1.87
N ALA A 104 2.93 11.98 -1.91
CA ALA A 104 3.69 12.76 -0.93
C ALA A 104 3.08 12.65 0.48
N ALA A 105 1.75 12.68 0.60
CA ALA A 105 1.07 12.50 1.87
C ALA A 105 1.29 11.09 2.44
N ASP A 106 1.29 10.06 1.60
CA ASP A 106 1.59 8.68 2.00
C ASP A 106 3.01 8.58 2.59
N ARG A 107 4.00 9.14 1.90
CA ARG A 107 5.39 9.21 2.41
C ARG A 107 5.51 10.01 3.71
N ALA A 108 4.83 11.14 3.82
CA ALA A 108 4.86 11.99 5.02
C ALA A 108 4.23 11.31 6.25
N ARG A 109 3.12 10.59 6.05
CA ARG A 109 2.49 9.82 7.14
C ARG A 109 3.42 8.74 7.68
N LEU A 110 4.18 8.08 6.81
CA LEU A 110 5.15 7.07 7.23
C LEU A 110 6.30 7.68 8.05
N THR A 111 6.77 8.88 7.70
CA THR A 111 7.80 9.56 8.49
C THR A 111 7.28 9.98 9.86
N ASP A 112 6.05 10.50 9.94
CA ASP A 112 5.45 10.94 11.20
C ASP A 112 5.18 9.76 12.16
N HIS A 113 4.81 8.58 11.64
CA HIS A 113 4.59 7.37 12.44
C HIS A 113 5.87 6.59 12.77
N SER A 114 7.02 6.98 12.19
CA SER A 114 8.32 6.35 12.47
C SER A 114 9.17 7.12 13.50
N ALA A 115 8.69 8.30 13.93
CA ALA A 115 9.38 9.21 14.84
C ALA A 115 8.81 9.21 16.28
N ASP A 116 7.85 8.33 16.56
CA ASP A 116 7.23 8.07 17.87
C ASP A 116 7.65 6.67 18.36
#